data_AF-A0A8J2ZE89-F1
#
_entry.id   AF-A0A8J2ZE89-F1
#
_cell.length_a   1.000
_cell.length_b   1.000
_cell.length_c   1.000
_cell.angle_alpha   90.00
_cell.angle_beta   90.00
_cell.angle_gamma   90.00
#
_symmetry.space_group_name_H-M   'P 1'
#
loop_
_entity.id
_entity.type
_entity.pdbx_description
1 polymer ?
#
loop_
_entity_poly.entity_id
_entity_poly.type
_entity_poly.pdbx_seq_one_letter_code
_entity_poly.pdbx_strand_id
1 'polypeptide(L)'
;MMDALRVVIEIPAGGSLPWPVQIPPNARLTREGSDRVAGHSCTVWQVQEQNGRRGSARVTADGVLLHARGPDGAEGIEATRVAYGPQEPARFRPPADYRTESMHMPPPR
;
A
#
# COMPACT_ATOMS: atom_id res chain seq x y z
N MET A 1 -26.44 -4.30 -0.31
CA MET A 1 -25.52 -3.84 0.75
C MET A 1 -24.74 -5.07 1.20
N MET A 2 -23.47 -5.19 0.86
CA MET A 2 -22.66 -6.33 1.28
C MET A 2 -22.46 -6.23 2.79
N ASP A 3 -22.96 -7.22 3.53
CA ASP A 3 -22.62 -7.39 4.94
C ASP A 3 -21.11 -7.68 4.99
N ALA A 4 -20.34 -6.71 5.51
CA ALA A 4 -18.91 -6.89 5.64
C ALA A 4 -18.67 -7.98 6.69
N LEU A 5 -18.27 -9.17 6.23
CA LEU A 5 -17.83 -10.26 7.11
C LEU A 5 -16.76 -9.70 8.07
N ARG A 6 -17.09 -9.63 9.36
CA ARG A 6 -16.17 -9.21 10.44
C ARG A 6 -15.22 -10.37 10.75
N VAL A 7 -14.27 -10.59 9.83
CA VAL A 7 -13.34 -11.72 9.89
C VAL A 7 -11.91 -11.20 9.91
N VAL A 8 -11.09 -11.78 10.78
CA VAL A 8 -9.63 -11.69 10.74
C VAL A 8 -9.13 -12.94 10.05
N ILE A 9 -8.37 -12.77 8.97
CA ILE A 9 -7.75 -13.89 8.26
C ILE A 9 -6.31 -14.03 8.77
N GLU A 10 -5.99 -15.14 9.41
CA GLU A 10 -4.61 -15.48 9.73
C GLU A 10 -3.91 -16.04 8.48
N ILE A 11 -2.83 -15.38 8.08
CA ILE A 11 -2.03 -15.75 6.91
C ILE A 11 -0.86 -16.60 7.40
N PRO A 12 -0.70 -17.83 6.89
CA PRO A 12 0.47 -18.65 7.20
C PRO A 12 1.78 -17.94 6.83
N ALA A 13 2.86 -18.24 7.54
CA ALA A 13 4.18 -17.73 7.21
C ALA A 13 4.54 -18.08 5.74
N GLY A 14 4.86 -17.06 4.93
CA GLY A 14 5.14 -17.21 3.50
C GLY A 14 3.98 -16.88 2.55
N GLY A 15 2.78 -16.58 3.06
CA GLY A 15 1.68 -16.07 2.24
C GLY A 15 1.92 -14.61 1.78
N SER A 16 1.75 -14.34 0.49
CA SER A 16 1.78 -12.98 -0.06
C SER A 16 0.35 -12.50 -0.29
N LEU A 17 -0.02 -11.37 0.32
CA LEU A 17 -1.24 -10.67 -0.08
C LEU A 17 -1.00 -9.90 -1.39
N PRO A 18 -1.98 -9.83 -2.29
CA PRO A 18 -1.93 -8.86 -3.38
C PRO A 18 -2.08 -7.44 -2.78
N TRP A 19 -0.97 -6.72 -2.66
CA TRP A 19 -0.99 -5.33 -2.22
C TRP A 19 -1.40 -4.45 -3.40
N PRO A 20 -2.47 -3.64 -3.29
CA PRO A 20 -3.01 -2.87 -4.43
C PRO A 20 -2.06 -1.77 -4.96
N VAL A 21 -0.93 -1.51 -4.30
CA VAL A 21 0.03 -0.45 -4.67
C VAL A 21 1.48 -0.98 -4.76
N GLN A 22 1.64 -2.23 -5.20
CA GLN A 22 2.97 -2.81 -5.38
C GLN A 22 3.61 -2.31 -6.68
N ILE A 23 4.81 -1.74 -6.56
CA ILE A 23 5.66 -1.43 -7.72
C ILE A 23 6.33 -2.74 -8.16
N PRO A 24 6.23 -3.15 -9.43
CA PRO A 24 6.90 -4.35 -9.92
C PRO A 24 8.41 -4.30 -9.65
N PRO A 25 9.05 -5.41 -9.26
CA PRO A 25 10.47 -5.43 -8.89
C PRO A 25 11.41 -5.04 -10.05
N ASN A 26 10.92 -5.10 -11.27
CA ASN A 26 11.61 -4.81 -12.50
C ASN A 26 11.21 -3.45 -13.13
N ALA A 27 10.44 -2.63 -12.41
CA ALA A 27 10.11 -1.28 -12.83
C ALA A 27 11.36 -0.37 -12.77
N ARG A 28 11.49 0.52 -13.75
CA ARG A 28 12.48 1.60 -13.70
C ARG A 28 11.90 2.77 -12.91
N LEU A 29 12.67 3.26 -11.94
CA LEU A 29 12.34 4.45 -11.16
C LEU A 29 13.24 5.60 -11.59
N THR A 30 12.64 6.72 -11.95
CA THR A 30 13.36 7.95 -12.31
C THR A 30 12.97 9.06 -11.36
N ARG A 31 13.95 9.70 -10.71
CA ARG A 31 13.69 10.87 -9.86
C ARG A 31 13.39 12.08 -10.73
N GLU A 32 12.23 12.67 -10.56
CA GLU A 32 11.81 13.87 -11.32
C GLU A 32 11.97 15.16 -10.53
N GLY A 33 11.94 15.10 -9.21
CA GLY A 33 12.08 16.29 -8.37
C GLY A 33 11.66 16.08 -6.93
N SER A 34 11.17 17.14 -6.32
CA SER A 34 10.64 17.16 -4.96
C SER A 34 9.30 17.88 -4.92
N ASP A 35 8.46 17.52 -3.95
CA ASP A 35 7.13 18.08 -3.73
C ASP A 35 6.80 18.06 -2.23
N ARG A 36 5.62 18.54 -1.84
CA ARG A 36 5.12 18.50 -0.47
C ARG A 36 3.66 18.05 -0.42
N VAL A 37 3.39 16.91 0.20
CA VAL A 37 2.03 16.32 0.34
C VAL A 37 1.69 16.16 1.81
N ALA A 38 0.46 16.48 2.21
CA ALA A 38 0.03 16.47 3.62
C ALA A 38 0.97 17.22 4.59
N GLY A 39 1.68 18.23 4.11
CA GLY A 39 2.66 18.99 4.89
C GLY A 39 4.07 18.40 4.96
N HIS A 40 4.34 17.26 4.32
CA HIS A 40 5.62 16.54 4.37
C HIS A 40 6.37 16.63 3.04
N SER A 41 7.67 16.93 3.10
CA SER A 41 8.54 16.93 1.93
C SER A 41 8.72 15.52 1.37
N CYS A 42 8.60 15.38 0.06
CA CYS A 42 8.74 14.10 -0.64
C CYS A 42 9.51 14.23 -1.95
N THR A 43 10.07 13.12 -2.41
CA THR A 43 10.66 12.99 -3.75
C THR A 43 9.59 12.52 -4.73
N VAL A 44 9.54 13.14 -5.91
CA VAL A 44 8.69 12.74 -7.03
C VAL A 44 9.44 11.70 -7.86
N TRP A 45 8.83 10.53 -8.02
CA TRP A 45 9.33 9.41 -8.78
C TRP A 45 8.41 9.09 -9.94
N GLN A 46 8.97 8.99 -11.15
CA GLN A 46 8.33 8.37 -12.29
C GLN A 46 8.57 6.86 -12.21
N VAL A 47 7.49 6.08 -12.37
CA VAL A 47 7.53 4.62 -12.35
C VAL A 47 7.24 4.10 -13.75
N GLN A 48 8.20 3.43 -14.39
CA GLN A 48 8.04 2.81 -15.70
C GLN A 48 8.09 1.28 -15.60
N GLU A 49 6.97 0.64 -15.92
CA GLU A 49 6.85 -0.83 -16.00
C GLU A 49 7.47 -1.37 -17.30
N GLN A 50 7.82 -2.67 -17.31
CA GLN A 50 8.41 -3.32 -18.50
C GLN A 50 7.47 -3.35 -19.72
N ASN A 51 6.16 -3.38 -19.50
CA ASN A 51 5.14 -3.31 -20.54
C ASN A 51 5.00 -1.88 -21.13
N GLY A 52 5.81 -0.91 -20.68
CA GLY A 52 5.81 0.47 -21.15
C GLY A 52 4.87 1.41 -20.40
N ARG A 53 4.05 0.88 -19.48
CA ARG A 53 3.11 1.66 -18.66
C ARG A 53 3.86 2.58 -17.70
N ARG A 54 3.32 3.78 -17.49
CA ARG A 54 3.96 4.84 -16.69
C ARG A 54 3.04 5.38 -15.62
N GLY A 55 3.47 5.28 -14.36
CA GLY A 55 2.84 5.89 -13.20
C GLY A 55 3.75 6.90 -12.50
N SER A 56 3.31 7.39 -11.35
CA SER A 56 4.11 8.27 -10.48
C SER A 56 3.89 7.95 -9.00
N ALA A 57 4.92 8.21 -8.19
CA ALA A 57 4.87 8.07 -6.74
C ALA A 57 5.56 9.27 -6.06
N ARG A 58 4.99 9.73 -4.95
CA ARG A 58 5.58 10.73 -4.07
C ARG A 58 5.92 10.07 -2.75
N VAL A 59 7.20 9.99 -2.43
CA VAL A 59 7.72 9.22 -1.29
C VAL A 59 8.59 10.12 -0.42
N THR A 60 8.36 10.12 0.89
CA THR A 60 9.23 10.85 1.84
C THR A 60 10.62 10.23 1.91
N ALA A 61 11.58 10.95 2.52
CA ALA A 61 12.95 10.46 2.65
C ALA A 61 13.06 9.16 3.47
N ASP A 62 12.15 8.95 4.42
CA ASP A 62 12.00 7.75 5.26
C ASP A 62 11.13 6.65 4.62
N GLY A 63 10.67 6.84 3.38
CA GLY A 63 10.01 5.78 2.60
C GLY A 63 8.48 5.73 2.69
N VAL A 64 7.83 6.73 3.27
CA VAL A 64 6.35 6.79 3.34
C VAL A 64 5.79 7.25 2.00
N LEU A 65 4.91 6.44 1.41
CA LEU A 65 4.16 6.80 0.20
C LEU A 65 3.06 7.81 0.54
N LEU A 66 3.13 9.01 -0.03
CA LEU A 66 2.16 10.07 0.20
C LEU A 66 1.17 10.23 -0.96
N HIS A 67 1.57 9.89 -2.17
CA HIS A 67 0.68 9.89 -3.32
C HIS A 67 1.18 8.88 -4.35
N ALA A 68 0.27 8.13 -4.96
CA ALA A 68 0.57 7.29 -6.11
C ALA A 68 -0.51 7.47 -7.16
N ARG A 69 -0.09 7.50 -8.43
CA ARG A 69 -1.01 7.36 -9.55
C ARG A 69 -0.56 6.19 -10.41
N GLY A 70 -1.49 5.27 -10.63
CA GLY A 70 -1.28 4.14 -11.52
C GLY A 70 -1.10 4.60 -12.97
N PRO A 71 -0.73 3.67 -13.86
CA PRO A 71 -0.53 4.01 -15.25
C PRO A 71 -1.77 4.56 -15.94
N ASP A 72 -1.56 5.38 -16.96
CA ASP A 72 -2.61 5.84 -17.88
C ASP A 72 -3.73 6.62 -17.17
N GLY A 73 -3.41 7.26 -16.04
CA GLY A 73 -4.37 8.07 -15.28
C GLY A 73 -5.31 7.27 -14.38
N ALA A 74 -5.06 5.96 -14.19
CA ALA A 74 -5.80 5.10 -13.26
C ALA A 74 -5.91 5.71 -11.85
N GLU A 75 -6.94 5.27 -11.13
CA GLU A 75 -7.25 5.74 -9.78
C GLU A 75 -6.01 5.63 -8.87
N GLY A 76 -5.78 6.71 -8.13
CA GLY A 76 -4.60 6.88 -7.29
C GLY A 76 -4.97 7.01 -5.83
N ILE A 77 -3.95 7.13 -4.99
CA ILE A 77 -4.11 7.47 -3.58
C ILE A 77 -3.37 8.76 -3.29
N GLU A 78 -3.91 9.54 -2.36
CA GLU A 78 -3.23 10.69 -1.77
C GLU A 78 -3.48 10.69 -0.25
N ALA A 79 -2.41 10.88 0.51
CA ALA A 79 -2.48 11.06 1.94
C ALA A 79 -3.07 12.43 2.25
N THR A 80 -4.17 12.47 3.00
CA THR A 80 -4.80 13.71 3.46
C THR A 80 -4.20 14.20 4.78
N ARG A 81 -3.63 13.28 5.59
CA ARG A 81 -2.95 13.59 6.84
C ARG A 81 -1.90 12.53 7.17
N VAL A 82 -0.73 12.97 7.61
CA VAL A 82 0.32 12.10 8.14
C VAL A 82 0.78 12.64 9.49
N ALA A 83 0.80 11.76 10.49
CA ALA A 83 1.26 12.06 11.84
C ALA A 83 2.29 11.01 12.26
N TYR A 84 3.51 11.47 12.57
CA TYR A 84 4.59 10.64 13.06
C TYR A 84 4.58 10.60 14.58
N GLY A 85 4.71 9.41 15.14
CA GLY A 85 4.82 9.20 16.58
C GLY A 85 4.42 7.79 16.99
N PRO A 86 4.64 7.44 18.27
CA PRO A 86 4.19 6.17 18.82
C PRO A 86 2.70 5.97 18.61
N GLN A 87 2.31 4.77 18.18
CA GLN A 87 0.91 4.37 18.09
C GLN A 87 0.56 3.49 19.28
N GLU A 88 -0.65 3.64 19.81
CA GLU A 88 -1.14 2.82 20.90
C GLU A 88 -1.23 1.35 20.45
N PRO A 89 -0.59 0.39 21.16
CA PRO A 89 -0.59 -1.02 20.75
C PRO A 89 -1.99 -1.64 20.60
N ALA A 90 -2.97 -1.13 21.36
CA ALA A 90 -4.35 -1.58 21.28
C ALA A 90 -4.99 -1.35 19.90
N ARG A 91 -4.52 -0.36 19.11
CA ARG A 91 -5.00 -0.10 17.74
C ARG A 91 -4.67 -1.21 16.75
N PHE A 92 -3.72 -2.08 17.08
CA PHE A 92 -3.31 -3.22 16.27
C PHE A 92 -4.00 -4.53 16.68
N ARG A 93 -4.91 -4.49 17.67
CA ARG A 93 -5.71 -5.65 18.04
C ARG A 93 -7.00 -5.66 17.21
N PRO A 94 -7.42 -6.83 16.71
CA PRO A 94 -8.75 -6.96 16.13
C PRO A 94 -9.84 -6.51 17.10
N PRO A 95 -10.91 -5.85 16.62
CA PRO A 95 -12.09 -5.59 17.45
C PRO A 95 -12.69 -6.91 17.98
N ALA A 96 -13.25 -6.88 19.19
CA ALA A 96 -13.71 -8.08 19.90
C ALA A 96 -14.85 -8.83 19.19
N ASP A 97 -15.57 -8.16 18.29
CA ASP A 97 -16.67 -8.69 17.50
C ASP A 97 -16.22 -9.32 16.16
N TYR A 98 -14.91 -9.42 15.92
CA TYR A 98 -14.36 -10.11 14.74
C TYR A 98 -14.09 -11.58 15.04
N ARG A 99 -14.47 -12.45 14.11
CA ARG A 99 -14.14 -13.88 14.15
C ARG A 99 -12.80 -14.11 13.47
N THR A 100 -11.94 -14.94 14.05
CA THR A 100 -10.66 -15.29 13.42
C THR A 100 -10.81 -16.58 12.63
N GLU A 101 -10.41 -16.56 11.37
CA GLU A 101 -10.38 -17.72 10.49
C GLU A 101 -8.97 -17.91 9.92
N SER A 102 -8.52 -19.15 9.83
CA SER A 102 -7.25 -19.48 9.19
C SER A 102 -7.50 -19.65 7.69
N MET A 103 -6.68 -19.02 6.84
CA MET A 103 -6.77 -19.25 5.40
C MET A 103 -6.39 -20.70 5.08
N HIS A 104 -7.38 -21.58 4.89
CA HIS A 104 -7.13 -22.94 4.44
C HIS A 104 -6.84 -22.92 2.94
N MET A 105 -5.58 -22.69 2.57
CA MET A 105 -5.16 -22.78 1.17
C MET A 105 -5.19 -24.26 0.77
N PRO A 106 -5.99 -24.67 -0.22
CA PRO A 106 -5.98 -26.06 -0.68
C PRO A 106 -4.56 -26.41 -1.18
N PRO A 107 -4.08 -27.64 -0.97
CA PRO A 107 -2.74 -28.04 -1.40
C PRO A 107 -2.60 -27.89 -2.93
N PRO A 108 -1.42 -27.49 -3.43
CA PRO A 108 -1.16 -27.46 -4.87
C PRO A 108 -1.37 -28.86 -5.47
N ARG A 109 -2.03 -28.94 -6.63
CA ARG A 109 -2.18 -30.17 -7.42
C ARG A 109 -0.90 -30.55 -8.14
#